data_AF-A0A1M3BS65-F1
#
_entry.id   AF-A0A1M3BS65-F1
#
_cell.length_a   1.000
_cell.length_b   1.000
_cell.length_c   1.000
_cell.angle_alpha   90.00
_cell.angle_beta   90.00
_cell.angle_gamma   90.00
#
_symmetry.space_group_name_H-M   'P 1'
#
loop_
_entity.id
_entity.type
_entity.pdbx_description
1 polymer ?
#
loop_
_entity_poly.entity_id
_entity_poly.type
_entity_poly.pdbx_seq_one_letter_code
_entity_poly.pdbx_strand_id
1 'polypeptide(L)'
;MTTNTQDLTTATYVARYNPSTASHYFVRGIISTIIWTVIGIAVTLFIAQINPDSLWQTIVSAVIFLFPALISLSAAFKAKNRYNTDDHLAIAVTPTGLALPGRGTITWDHIVGVRKSGTGLATGSVFLFAFEALIGTRETNSISIHVNGGVEELDKLANAPGVNPAVVASLGVGATRNDPSKGYRIPTAFIQGLGQDTYNKTLAAVIDAASKQGVPTNW
;
A
#
# COMPACT_ATOMS: atom_id res chain seq x y z
N MET A 1 -11.28 -0.85 -14.01
CA MET A 1 -10.14 -0.96 -14.95
C MET A 1 -9.61 -2.36 -14.77
N THR A 2 -9.63 -3.15 -15.83
CA THR A 2 -9.14 -4.53 -15.83
C THR A 2 -7.69 -4.50 -16.28
N THR A 3 -6.78 -5.12 -15.52
CA THR A 3 -5.47 -5.53 -16.06
C THR A 3 -5.73 -6.20 -17.41
N ASN A 4 -5.04 -5.77 -18.46
CA ASN A 4 -5.22 -6.36 -19.78
C ASN A 4 -5.01 -7.87 -19.64
N THR A 5 -6.07 -8.66 -19.81
CA THR A 5 -6.04 -10.11 -19.61
C THR A 5 -5.01 -10.77 -20.52
N GLN A 6 -4.67 -10.15 -21.66
CA GLN A 6 -3.58 -10.56 -22.54
C GLN A 6 -2.20 -10.58 -21.84
N ASP A 7 -1.87 -9.61 -20.99
CA ASP A 7 -0.56 -9.54 -20.32
C ASP A 7 -0.38 -10.67 -19.28
N LEU A 8 -1.49 -11.16 -18.72
CA LEU A 8 -1.46 -12.28 -17.77
C LEU A 8 -1.31 -13.63 -18.46
N THR A 9 -1.71 -13.76 -19.74
CA THR A 9 -1.59 -15.03 -20.48
C THR A 9 -0.15 -15.36 -20.88
N THR A 10 0.71 -14.35 -20.99
CA THR A 10 2.14 -14.51 -21.30
C THR A 10 3.02 -14.49 -20.05
N ALA A 11 2.42 -14.33 -18.87
CA ALA A 11 3.15 -14.22 -17.62
C ALA A 11 3.86 -15.54 -17.27
N THR A 12 5.16 -15.46 -16.99
CA THR A 12 5.97 -16.58 -16.49
C THR A 12 5.70 -16.86 -15.02
N TYR A 13 5.19 -15.88 -14.29
CA TYR A 13 4.78 -16.02 -12.89
C TYR A 13 3.65 -15.04 -12.56
N VAL A 14 2.65 -15.51 -11.81
CA VAL A 14 1.54 -14.68 -11.33
C VAL A 14 1.34 -14.90 -9.84
N ALA A 15 1.39 -13.83 -9.06
CA ALA A 15 1.01 -13.82 -7.65
C ALA A 15 -0.29 -13.06 -7.46
N ARG A 16 -1.21 -13.69 -6.71
CA ARG A 16 -2.48 -13.09 -6.31
C ARG A 16 -2.57 -13.06 -4.80
N TYR A 17 -3.13 -11.98 -4.27
CA TYR A 17 -3.49 -11.88 -2.88
C TYR A 17 -4.52 -12.95 -2.52
N ASN A 18 -4.44 -13.44 -1.29
CA ASN A 18 -5.44 -14.37 -0.80
C ASN A 18 -6.77 -13.58 -0.59
N PRO A 19 -7.89 -14.02 -1.19
CA PRO A 19 -9.16 -13.31 -1.07
C PRO A 19 -9.66 -13.19 0.37
N SER A 20 -9.31 -14.15 1.25
CA SER A 20 -9.68 -14.10 2.67
C SER A 20 -8.92 -13.02 3.45
N THR A 21 -7.75 -12.59 2.94
CA THR A 21 -6.92 -11.58 3.59
C THR A 21 -7.56 -10.19 3.56
N ALA A 22 -8.18 -9.82 2.44
CA ALA A 22 -8.90 -8.55 2.30
C ALA A 22 -9.98 -8.43 3.38
N SER A 23 -10.75 -9.50 3.57
CA SER A 23 -11.79 -9.59 4.59
C SER A 23 -11.21 -9.54 6.00
N HIS A 24 -10.15 -10.30 6.28
CA HIS A 24 -9.53 -10.34 7.60
C HIS A 24 -9.05 -8.96 8.08
N TYR A 25 -8.30 -8.24 7.25
CA TYR A 25 -7.79 -6.90 7.63
C TYR A 25 -8.89 -5.84 7.64
N PHE A 26 -9.88 -5.94 6.75
CA PHE A 26 -11.06 -5.08 6.80
C PHE A 26 -11.80 -5.26 8.13
N VAL A 27 -12.14 -6.49 8.51
CA VAL A 27 -12.84 -6.80 9.77
C VAL A 27 -12.05 -6.31 10.97
N ARG A 28 -10.72 -6.52 11.00
CA ARG A 28 -9.86 -5.99 12.08
C ARG A 28 -9.90 -4.47 12.17
N GLY A 29 -9.84 -3.77 11.03
CA GLY A 29 -9.97 -2.31 10.99
C GLY A 29 -11.33 -1.82 11.47
N ILE A 30 -12.42 -2.51 11.12
CA ILE A 30 -13.77 -2.21 11.62
C ILE A 30 -13.88 -2.44 13.13
N ILE A 31 -13.41 -3.58 13.65
CA ILE A 31 -13.40 -3.85 15.10
C ILE A 31 -12.62 -2.76 15.84
N SER A 32 -11.45 -2.37 15.34
CA SER A 32 -10.66 -1.29 15.92
C SER A 32 -11.43 0.04 15.90
N THR A 33 -12.10 0.36 14.79
CA THR A 33 -12.93 1.57 14.66
C THR A 33 -14.01 1.60 15.74
N ILE A 34 -14.71 0.48 15.95
CA ILE A 34 -15.76 0.37 16.97
C ILE A 34 -15.19 0.61 18.36
N ILE A 35 -14.09 -0.05 18.72
CA ILE A 35 -13.44 0.09 20.03
C ILE A 35 -13.08 1.55 20.30
N TRP A 36 -12.41 2.21 19.34
CA TRP A 36 -11.98 3.60 19.52
C TRP A 36 -13.13 4.59 19.51
N THR A 37 -14.20 4.31 18.78
CA THR A 37 -15.43 5.12 18.82
C THR A 37 -16.06 5.06 20.21
N VAL A 38 -16.19 3.86 20.78
CA VAL A 38 -16.76 3.67 22.13
C VAL A 38 -15.90 4.37 23.18
N ILE A 39 -14.58 4.19 23.15
CA ILE A 39 -13.65 4.86 24.06
C ILE A 39 -13.74 6.38 23.91
N GLY A 40 -13.73 6.89 22.66
CA GLY A 40 -13.75 8.32 22.41
C GLY A 40 -15.05 8.98 22.85
N ILE A 41 -16.20 8.35 22.63
CA ILE A 41 -17.49 8.83 23.15
C ILE A 41 -17.48 8.83 24.68
N ALA A 42 -17.05 7.74 25.33
CA ALA A 42 -17.03 7.64 26.79
C ALA A 42 -16.16 8.72 27.44
N VAL A 43 -14.95 8.96 26.91
CA VAL A 43 -14.03 9.98 27.42
C VAL A 43 -14.57 11.39 27.17
N THR A 44 -15.15 11.65 26.00
CA THR A 44 -15.76 12.95 25.67
C THR A 44 -16.91 13.28 26.61
N LEU A 45 -17.80 12.30 26.85
CA LEU A 45 -18.91 12.46 27.79
C LEU A 45 -18.41 12.68 29.22
N PHE A 46 -17.38 11.96 29.64
CA PHE A 46 -16.75 12.15 30.95
C PHE A 46 -16.16 13.56 31.12
N ILE A 47 -15.47 14.07 30.10
CA ILE A 47 -14.92 15.44 30.13
C ILE A 47 -16.05 16.49 30.15
N ALA A 48 -17.12 16.27 29.38
CA ALA A 48 -18.30 17.13 29.40
C ALA A 48 -19.00 17.14 30.76
N GLN A 49 -18.98 16.02 31.51
CA GLN A 49 -19.52 15.96 32.87
C GLN A 49 -18.67 16.71 33.89
N ILE A 50 -17.34 16.65 33.77
CA ILE A 50 -16.42 17.35 34.68
C ILE A 50 -16.38 18.86 34.40
N ASN A 51 -16.46 19.25 33.13
CA ASN A 51 -16.37 20.64 32.69
C ASN A 51 -17.57 21.04 31.82
N PRO A 52 -18.80 21.07 32.38
CA PRO A 52 -20.03 21.29 31.61
C PRO A 52 -20.07 22.67 30.92
N ASP A 53 -19.38 23.67 31.48
CA ASP A 53 -19.37 25.03 30.95
C ASP A 53 -18.35 25.22 29.80
N SER A 54 -17.48 24.24 29.56
CA SER A 54 -16.37 24.36 28.61
C SER A 54 -16.60 23.54 27.34
N LEU A 55 -17.46 24.05 26.45
CA LEU A 55 -17.70 23.47 25.13
C LEU A 55 -16.41 23.22 24.33
N TRP A 56 -15.42 24.11 24.47
CA TRP A 56 -14.12 23.95 23.81
C TRP A 56 -13.39 22.68 24.24
N GLN A 57 -13.34 22.36 25.53
CA GLN A 57 -12.70 21.14 26.02
C GLN A 57 -13.44 19.88 25.55
N THR A 58 -14.77 19.92 25.49
CA THR A 58 -15.59 18.83 24.93
C THR A 58 -15.30 18.62 23.44
N ILE A 59 -15.19 19.69 22.65
CA ILE A 59 -14.88 19.59 21.21
C ILE A 59 -13.46 19.06 20.99
N VAL A 60 -12.47 19.60 21.69
CA VAL A 60 -11.06 19.18 21.56
C VAL A 60 -10.90 17.72 21.95
N SER A 61 -11.54 17.28 23.04
CA SER A 61 -11.50 15.88 23.45
C SER A 61 -12.20 14.97 22.42
N ALA A 62 -13.37 15.36 21.91
CA ALA A 62 -14.04 14.61 20.86
C ALA A 62 -13.12 14.39 19.64
N VAL A 63 -12.44 15.45 19.18
CA VAL A 63 -11.51 15.36 18.05
C VAL A 63 -10.34 14.43 18.39
N ILE A 64 -9.66 14.64 19.51
CA ILE A 64 -8.47 13.85 19.89
C ILE A 64 -8.81 12.37 20.04
N PHE A 65 -9.93 12.04 20.69
CA PHE A 65 -10.25 10.66 21.04
C PHE A 65 -11.04 9.91 19.96
N LEU A 66 -11.71 10.60 19.03
CA LEU A 66 -12.35 9.97 17.86
C LEU A 66 -11.42 9.86 16.65
N PHE A 67 -10.32 10.64 16.62
CA PHE A 67 -9.35 10.58 15.52
C PHE A 67 -8.77 9.17 15.27
N PRO A 68 -8.41 8.37 16.30
CA PRO A 68 -7.98 6.98 16.09
C PRO A 68 -9.03 6.11 15.39
N ALA A 69 -10.33 6.33 15.65
CA ALA A 69 -11.39 5.59 14.98
C ALA A 69 -11.44 5.91 13.48
N LEU A 70 -11.28 7.19 13.11
CA LEU A 70 -11.20 7.60 11.71
C LEU A 70 -10.00 6.99 10.99
N ILE A 71 -8.85 6.92 11.65
CA ILE A 71 -7.64 6.26 11.12
C ILE A 71 -7.92 4.77 10.88
N SER A 72 -8.49 4.06 11.87
CA SER A 72 -8.82 2.63 11.74
C SER A 72 -9.81 2.37 10.61
N LEU A 73 -10.81 3.24 10.43
CA LEU A 73 -11.81 3.10 9.37
C LEU A 73 -11.18 3.30 7.99
N SER A 74 -10.35 4.34 7.84
CA SER A 74 -9.59 4.60 6.62
C SER A 74 -8.67 3.42 6.27
N ALA A 75 -7.95 2.88 7.25
CA ALA A 75 -7.11 1.70 7.07
C ALA A 75 -7.92 0.46 6.64
N ALA A 76 -9.12 0.26 7.20
CA ALA A 76 -10.00 -0.84 6.82
C ALA A 76 -10.38 -0.78 5.34
N PHE A 77 -10.89 0.37 4.88
CA PHE A 77 -11.25 0.55 3.47
C PHE A 77 -10.06 0.46 2.53
N LYS A 78 -8.91 0.99 2.95
CA LYS A 78 -7.66 0.88 2.19
C LYS A 78 -7.25 -0.58 2.01
N ALA A 79 -7.32 -1.40 3.06
CA ALA A 79 -7.03 -2.84 2.99
C ALA A 79 -8.02 -3.58 2.09
N LYS A 80 -9.33 -3.29 2.21
CA LYS A 80 -10.37 -3.87 1.35
C LYS A 80 -10.10 -3.58 -0.12
N ASN A 81 -9.82 -2.33 -0.46
CA ASN A 81 -9.58 -1.94 -1.85
C ASN A 81 -8.26 -2.52 -2.37
N ARG A 82 -7.19 -2.46 -1.59
CA ARG A 82 -5.85 -2.90 -1.99
C ARG A 82 -5.75 -4.39 -2.33
N TYR A 83 -6.41 -5.26 -1.56
CA TYR A 83 -6.31 -6.70 -1.74
C TYR A 83 -7.42 -7.28 -2.63
N ASN A 84 -8.40 -6.45 -3.02
CA ASN A 84 -9.54 -6.86 -3.86
C ASN A 84 -9.50 -6.21 -5.26
N THR A 85 -8.44 -5.48 -5.60
CA THR A 85 -8.23 -4.91 -6.94
C THR A 85 -7.85 -5.99 -7.94
N ASP A 86 -8.35 -5.84 -9.17
CA ASP A 86 -7.89 -6.57 -10.37
C ASP A 86 -7.79 -8.08 -10.18
N ASP A 87 -8.88 -8.69 -9.72
CA ASP A 87 -8.95 -10.14 -9.45
C ASP A 87 -7.84 -10.61 -8.48
N HIS A 88 -7.62 -9.79 -7.45
CA HIS A 88 -6.61 -9.99 -6.42
C HIS A 88 -5.17 -10.00 -6.94
N LEU A 89 -4.89 -9.48 -8.14
CA LEU A 89 -3.53 -9.45 -8.66
C LEU A 89 -2.61 -8.69 -7.70
N ALA A 90 -1.50 -9.32 -7.31
CA ALA A 90 -0.45 -8.68 -6.55
C ALA A 90 0.67 -8.23 -7.48
N ILE A 91 1.16 -9.15 -8.32
CA ILE A 91 2.17 -8.89 -9.35
C ILE A 91 2.15 -10.04 -10.34
N ALA A 92 2.38 -9.76 -11.61
CA ALA A 92 2.72 -10.77 -12.59
C ALA A 92 4.04 -10.41 -13.28
N VAL A 93 4.88 -11.42 -13.48
CA VAL A 93 6.16 -11.35 -14.17
C VAL A 93 5.93 -11.80 -15.60
N THR A 94 6.26 -10.94 -16.56
CA THR A 94 6.07 -11.18 -17.99
C THR A 94 7.41 -11.06 -18.71
N PRO A 95 7.53 -11.57 -19.95
CA PRO A 95 8.74 -11.39 -20.75
C PRO A 95 9.09 -9.91 -21.00
N THR A 96 8.08 -9.04 -21.10
CA THR A 96 8.25 -7.61 -21.38
C THR A 96 8.45 -6.77 -20.13
N GLY A 97 7.98 -7.22 -18.96
CA GLY A 97 8.03 -6.43 -17.72
C GLY A 97 7.28 -7.03 -16.52
N LEU A 98 6.88 -6.15 -15.60
CA LEU A 98 6.09 -6.47 -14.41
C LEU A 98 4.69 -5.86 -14.53
N ALA A 99 3.66 -6.71 -14.55
CA ALA A 99 2.27 -6.28 -14.51
C ALA A 99 1.79 -6.10 -13.06
N LEU A 100 1.18 -4.95 -12.79
CA LEU A 100 0.79 -4.51 -11.46
C LEU A 100 -0.70 -4.15 -11.40
N PRO A 101 -1.37 -4.39 -10.25
CA PRO A 101 -2.76 -4.01 -10.07
C PRO A 101 -2.93 -2.48 -10.16
N GLY A 102 -3.93 -2.06 -10.92
CA GLY A 102 -4.33 -0.68 -11.18
C GLY A 102 -3.34 0.12 -12.02
N ARG A 103 -2.26 -0.52 -12.49
CA ARG A 103 -1.09 0.15 -13.10
C ARG A 103 -0.67 -0.44 -14.44
N GLY A 104 -1.14 -1.63 -14.81
CA GLY A 104 -0.73 -2.28 -16.04
C GLY A 104 0.71 -2.79 -15.99
N THR A 105 1.30 -3.01 -17.17
CA THR A 105 2.65 -3.59 -17.31
C THR A 105 3.71 -2.51 -17.40
N ILE A 106 4.68 -2.56 -16.48
CA ILE A 106 5.89 -1.72 -16.49
C ILE A 106 7.01 -2.53 -17.13
N THR A 107 7.56 -2.05 -18.24
CA THR A 107 8.56 -2.78 -19.02
C THR A 107 9.93 -2.80 -18.33
N TRP A 108 10.74 -3.81 -18.64
CA TRP A 108 12.04 -4.01 -17.97
C TRP A 108 13.04 -2.87 -18.18
N ASP A 109 13.01 -2.21 -19.33
CA ASP A 109 13.85 -1.05 -19.66
C ASP A 109 13.55 0.18 -18.79
N HIS A 110 12.35 0.26 -18.23
CA HIS A 110 11.98 1.31 -17.28
C HIS A 110 12.34 0.95 -15.83
N ILE A 111 12.62 -0.32 -15.50
CA ILE A 111 12.86 -0.76 -14.12
C ILE A 111 14.36 -0.66 -13.80
N VAL A 112 14.72 0.22 -12.86
CA VAL A 112 16.12 0.45 -12.42
C VAL A 112 16.51 -0.34 -11.18
N GLY A 113 15.53 -0.97 -10.52
CA GLY A 113 15.85 -1.89 -9.44
C GLY A 113 14.64 -2.52 -8.78
N VAL A 114 14.82 -3.72 -8.27
CA VAL A 114 13.84 -4.41 -7.42
C VAL A 114 14.44 -4.57 -6.04
N ARG A 115 13.66 -4.26 -4.99
CA ARG A 115 14.12 -4.41 -3.61
C ARG A 115 13.04 -4.99 -2.72
N LYS A 116 13.44 -5.77 -1.73
CA LYS A 116 12.60 -6.00 -0.55
C LYS A 116 12.53 -4.70 0.24
N SER A 117 11.33 -4.20 0.48
CA SER A 117 11.14 -3.06 1.38
C SER A 117 10.42 -3.50 2.64
N GLY A 118 11.08 -3.29 3.77
CA GLY A 118 10.46 -3.37 5.08
C GLY A 118 10.16 -1.99 5.63
N THR A 119 8.92 -1.75 6.04
CA THR A 119 8.59 -0.55 6.82
C THR A 119 8.96 -0.82 8.27
N GLY A 120 10.24 -0.62 8.62
CA GLY A 120 10.65 -0.54 10.02
C GLY A 120 9.89 0.61 10.72
N LEU A 121 9.74 0.53 12.04
CA LEU A 121 9.07 1.54 12.88
C LEU A 121 9.65 2.97 12.77
N ALA A 122 10.71 3.18 12.00
CA ALA A 122 11.56 4.37 11.98
C ALA A 122 11.18 5.47 10.95
N THR A 123 9.89 5.73 10.67
CA THR A 123 9.50 6.80 9.73
C THR A 123 8.54 7.81 10.36
N GLY A 124 8.97 9.08 10.45
CA GLY A 124 8.22 10.35 10.46
C GLY A 124 7.02 10.59 11.41
N SER A 125 6.08 9.67 11.53
CA SER A 125 4.88 9.79 12.37
C SER A 125 4.77 8.55 13.26
N VAL A 126 5.48 8.60 14.39
CA VAL A 126 5.51 7.50 15.38
C VAL A 126 4.09 7.12 15.78
N PHE A 127 3.19 8.09 15.98
CA PHE A 127 1.82 7.82 16.39
C PHE A 127 1.00 7.07 15.34
N LEU A 128 0.89 7.60 14.12
CA LEU A 128 0.05 6.98 13.08
C LEU A 128 0.56 5.57 12.76
N PHE A 129 1.87 5.42 12.61
CA PHE A 129 2.44 4.14 12.21
C PHE A 129 2.61 3.15 13.36
N ALA A 130 2.84 3.59 14.60
CA ALA A 130 2.78 2.69 15.75
C ALA A 130 1.35 2.22 15.99
N PHE A 131 0.36 3.08 15.74
CA PHE A 131 -1.04 2.71 15.84
C PHE A 131 -1.46 1.71 14.77
N GLU A 132 -1.13 1.93 13.50
CA GLU A 132 -1.34 0.95 12.43
C GLU A 132 -0.60 -0.37 12.71
N ALA A 133 0.60 -0.31 13.30
CA ALA A 133 1.32 -1.51 13.74
C ALA A 133 0.60 -2.23 14.89
N LEU A 134 0.11 -1.48 15.88
CA LEU A 134 -0.62 -1.98 17.05
C LEU A 134 -1.91 -2.69 16.63
N ILE A 135 -2.67 -2.13 15.70
CA ILE A 135 -3.90 -2.75 15.21
C ILE A 135 -3.63 -3.84 14.15
N GLY A 136 -2.35 -4.03 13.79
CA GLY A 136 -1.87 -5.06 12.88
C GLY A 136 -2.21 -4.80 11.42
N THR A 137 -2.54 -3.56 11.06
CA THR A 137 -2.80 -3.13 9.67
C THR A 137 -1.54 -2.59 8.97
N ARG A 138 -0.43 -2.40 9.71
CA ARG A 138 0.83 -1.92 9.13
C ARG A 138 1.58 -2.99 8.38
N GLU A 139 1.97 -2.65 7.17
CA GLU A 139 2.74 -3.49 6.26
C GLU A 139 4.18 -3.65 6.76
N THR A 140 4.57 -4.88 7.06
CA THR A 140 5.93 -5.19 7.52
C THR A 140 6.89 -5.41 6.36
N ASN A 141 6.46 -6.01 5.26
CA ASN A 141 7.27 -6.24 4.07
C ASN A 141 6.47 -6.13 2.76
N SER A 142 7.12 -5.59 1.74
CA SER A 142 6.61 -5.44 0.37
C SER A 142 7.76 -5.61 -0.62
N ILE A 143 7.43 -5.93 -1.87
CA ILE A 143 8.37 -5.83 -2.99
C ILE A 143 8.25 -4.41 -3.52
N SER A 144 9.36 -3.71 -3.61
CA SER A 144 9.43 -2.36 -4.16
C SER A 144 10.13 -2.36 -5.51
N ILE A 145 9.41 -1.88 -6.51
CA ILE A 145 9.92 -1.71 -7.87
C ILE A 145 10.34 -0.25 -8.01
N HIS A 146 11.59 -0.04 -8.41
CA HIS A 146 12.15 1.28 -8.69
C HIS A 146 12.16 1.46 -10.20
N VAL A 147 11.54 2.55 -10.65
CA VAL A 147 11.36 2.86 -12.06
C VAL A 147 12.14 4.15 -12.35
N ASN A 148 12.87 4.16 -13.47
CA ASN A 148 13.53 5.36 -13.95
C ASN A 148 12.48 6.42 -14.30
N GLY A 149 12.82 7.68 -14.09
CA GLY A 149 12.05 8.79 -14.68
C GLY A 149 11.80 9.98 -13.78
N GLY A 150 11.82 11.15 -14.41
CA GLY A 150 11.23 12.37 -13.86
C GLY A 150 9.72 12.42 -14.12
N VAL A 151 9.09 13.54 -13.72
CA VAL A 151 7.64 13.77 -13.80
C VAL A 151 7.05 13.52 -15.19
N GLU A 152 7.81 13.79 -16.25
CA GLU A 152 7.37 13.56 -17.64
C GLU A 152 7.21 12.07 -18.01
N GLU A 153 8.05 11.19 -17.48
CA GLU A 153 7.91 9.73 -17.70
C GLU A 153 6.75 9.17 -16.91
N LEU A 154 6.48 9.76 -15.75
CA LEU A 154 5.28 9.47 -14.96
C LEU A 154 4.02 9.90 -15.71
N ASP A 155 4.01 11.06 -16.35
CA ASP A 155 2.89 11.52 -17.17
C ASP A 155 2.70 10.62 -18.40
N LYS A 156 3.78 10.12 -19.02
CA LYS A 156 3.67 9.11 -20.09
C LYS A 156 3.08 7.81 -19.58
N LEU A 157 3.46 7.36 -18.38
CA LEU A 157 2.88 6.18 -17.74
C LEU A 157 1.41 6.41 -17.37
N ALA A 158 1.06 7.58 -16.84
CA ALA A 158 -0.31 7.99 -16.51
C ALA A 158 -1.22 8.04 -17.74
N ASN A 159 -0.65 8.42 -18.89
CA ASN A 159 -1.35 8.52 -20.16
C ASN A 159 -1.25 7.24 -21.02
N ALA A 160 -0.61 6.17 -20.51
CA ALA A 160 -0.51 4.91 -21.22
C ALA A 160 -1.89 4.21 -21.28
N PRO A 161 -2.25 3.55 -22.41
CA PRO A 161 -3.52 2.86 -22.54
C PRO A 161 -3.75 1.84 -21.42
N GLY A 162 -4.85 1.98 -20.69
CA GLY A 162 -5.22 1.07 -19.59
C GLY A 162 -4.67 1.44 -18.21
N VAL A 163 -3.90 2.52 -18.09
CA VAL A 163 -3.39 3.03 -16.80
C VAL A 163 -4.36 4.08 -16.25
N ASN A 164 -4.62 4.07 -14.93
CA ASN A 164 -5.40 5.12 -14.27
C ASN A 164 -4.49 6.28 -13.87
N PRO A 165 -4.66 7.50 -14.43
CA PRO A 165 -3.85 8.66 -14.06
C PRO A 165 -3.91 8.99 -12.56
N ALA A 166 -5.05 8.75 -11.91
CA ALA A 166 -5.21 8.97 -10.47
C ALA A 166 -4.39 7.97 -9.63
N VAL A 167 -4.16 6.76 -10.14
CA VAL A 167 -3.31 5.75 -9.50
C VAL A 167 -1.83 6.08 -9.70
N VAL A 168 -1.48 6.66 -10.85
CA VAL A 168 -0.13 7.15 -11.13
C VAL A 168 0.22 8.39 -10.30
N ALA A 169 -0.72 9.33 -10.13
CA ALA A 169 -0.58 10.45 -9.19
C ALA A 169 -0.49 9.99 -7.72
N SER A 170 -1.01 8.80 -7.39
CA SER A 170 -0.88 8.17 -6.07
C SER A 170 0.43 7.40 -5.87
N LEU A 171 1.25 7.24 -6.94
CA LEU A 171 2.62 6.78 -6.80
C LEU A 171 3.36 7.82 -5.99
N GLY A 172 3.56 7.50 -4.71
CA GLY A 172 4.37 8.34 -3.84
C GLY A 172 5.71 8.60 -4.52
N VAL A 173 6.05 9.88 -4.66
CA VAL A 173 7.38 10.36 -5.01
C VAL A 173 8.38 9.59 -4.14
N GLY A 174 9.09 8.67 -4.76
CA GLY A 174 9.60 7.47 -4.09
C GLY A 174 11.10 7.29 -4.18
N ALA A 175 11.83 8.21 -4.83
CA ALA A 175 13.28 8.32 -4.71
C ALA A 175 13.60 9.50 -3.78
N THR A 176 13.47 9.26 -2.47
CA THR A 176 13.51 10.26 -1.40
C THR A 176 12.37 11.27 -1.46
N ARG A 177 11.78 11.58 -0.31
CA ARG A 177 10.77 12.64 -0.15
C ARG A 177 11.23 14.03 -0.65
N ASN A 178 12.48 14.15 -1.08
CA ASN A 178 13.21 15.39 -1.34
C ASN A 178 13.79 15.49 -2.77
N ASP A 179 13.63 14.48 -3.65
CA ASP A 179 14.17 14.59 -5.02
C ASP A 179 13.37 13.81 -6.09
N PRO A 180 12.35 14.45 -6.71
CA PRO A 180 11.54 13.88 -7.79
C PRO A 180 12.33 13.53 -9.06
N SER A 181 13.59 13.94 -9.18
CA SER A 181 14.42 13.69 -10.37
C SER A 181 15.08 12.30 -10.39
N LYS A 182 14.94 11.52 -9.32
CA LYS A 182 15.68 10.24 -9.12
C LYS A 182 14.81 8.97 -9.27
N GLY A 183 13.59 9.08 -9.78
CA GLY A 183 12.71 7.94 -10.08
C GLY A 183 11.61 7.67 -9.05
N TYR A 184 10.86 6.59 -9.29
CA TYR A 184 9.66 6.24 -8.55
C TYR A 184 9.78 4.91 -7.84
N ARG A 185 9.24 4.82 -6.62
CA ARG A 185 9.14 3.57 -5.87
C ARG A 185 7.70 3.11 -5.83
N ILE A 186 7.45 1.93 -6.38
CA ILE A 186 6.12 1.31 -6.43
C ILE A 186 6.11 0.11 -5.47
N PRO A 187 5.52 0.25 -4.27
CA PRO A 187 5.34 -0.89 -3.38
C PRO A 187 4.22 -1.79 -3.92
N THR A 188 4.50 -3.09 -3.97
CA THR A 188 3.60 -4.14 -4.43
C THR A 188 3.84 -5.45 -3.68
N ALA A 189 3.04 -6.49 -3.97
CA ALA A 189 3.23 -7.84 -3.43
C ALA A 189 3.46 -7.85 -1.90
N PHE A 190 2.56 -7.21 -1.17
CA PHE A 190 2.64 -7.11 0.29
C PHE A 190 2.54 -8.49 0.95
N ILE A 191 3.44 -8.75 1.90
CA ILE A 191 3.51 -10.03 2.62
C ILE A 191 2.21 -10.36 3.35
N GLN A 192 1.53 -9.33 3.84
CA GLN A 192 0.24 -9.46 4.52
C GLN A 192 -0.81 -10.06 3.59
N GLY A 193 -0.89 -9.56 2.35
CA GLY A 193 -1.79 -10.03 1.30
C GLY A 193 -1.47 -11.43 0.79
N LEU A 194 -0.19 -11.78 0.67
CA LEU A 194 0.29 -13.01 0.03
C LEU A 194 0.49 -14.19 0.98
N GLY A 195 0.80 -13.91 2.25
CA GLY A 195 1.40 -14.89 3.17
C GLY A 195 2.90 -15.07 2.92
N GLN A 196 3.62 -15.57 3.94
CA GLN A 196 5.08 -15.65 3.95
C GLN A 196 5.65 -16.49 2.79
N ASP A 197 5.07 -17.68 2.54
CA ASP A 197 5.58 -18.60 1.53
C ASP A 197 5.37 -18.08 0.10
N THR A 198 4.15 -17.61 -0.19
CA THR A 198 3.83 -17.01 -1.49
C THR A 198 4.66 -15.75 -1.72
N TYR A 199 4.85 -14.92 -0.68
CA TYR A 199 5.71 -13.75 -0.75
C TYR A 199 7.15 -14.13 -1.09
N ASN A 200 7.73 -15.12 -0.43
CA ASN A 200 9.10 -15.57 -0.70
C ASN A 200 9.26 -16.13 -2.12
N LYS A 201 8.28 -16.91 -2.60
CA LYS A 201 8.25 -17.41 -3.99
C LYS A 201 8.12 -16.26 -4.99
N THR A 202 7.27 -15.28 -4.70
CA THR A 202 7.08 -14.10 -5.53
C THR A 202 8.36 -13.30 -5.62
N LEU A 203 9.01 -13.04 -4.48
CA LEU A 203 10.27 -12.32 -4.43
C LEU A 203 11.36 -13.03 -5.24
N ALA A 204 11.49 -14.35 -5.09
CA ALA A 204 12.44 -15.14 -5.86
C ALA A 204 12.18 -15.05 -7.38
N ALA A 205 10.91 -15.18 -7.81
CA ALA A 205 10.54 -15.08 -9.21
C ALA A 205 10.84 -13.69 -9.81
N VAL A 206 10.55 -12.61 -9.06
CA VAL A 206 10.84 -11.25 -9.52
C VAL A 206 12.35 -11.00 -9.56
N ILE A 207 13.11 -11.46 -8.57
CA ILE A 207 14.58 -11.33 -8.54
C ILE A 207 15.23 -12.10 -9.69
N ASP A 208 14.79 -13.33 -9.96
CA ASP A 208 15.30 -14.14 -11.07
C ASP A 208 15.04 -13.45 -12.42
N ALA A 209 13.81 -12.96 -12.63
CA ALA A 209 13.46 -12.25 -13.85
C ALA A 209 14.23 -10.93 -14.01
N ALA A 210 14.34 -10.13 -12.93
CA ALA A 210 15.13 -8.91 -12.94
C ALA A 210 16.61 -9.18 -13.26
N SER A 211 17.20 -10.23 -12.67
CA SER A 211 18.59 -10.61 -12.91
C SER A 211 18.84 -11.02 -14.37
N LYS A 212 17.90 -11.74 -14.99
CA LYS A 212 17.96 -12.11 -16.42
C LYS A 212 17.93 -10.89 -17.35
N GLN A 213 17.35 -9.78 -16.90
CA GLN A 213 17.26 -8.53 -17.64
C GLN A 213 18.38 -7.55 -17.28
N GLY A 214 19.34 -7.94 -16.43
CA GLY A 214 20.40 -7.05 -15.96
C GLY A 214 19.93 -5.97 -14.98
N VAL A 215 18.72 -6.09 -14.42
CA VAL A 215 18.16 -5.15 -13.45
C VAL A 215 18.69 -5.49 -12.05
N PRO A 216 19.26 -4.52 -11.31
CA PRO A 216 19.77 -4.74 -9.96
C PRO A 216 18.71 -5.17 -8.92
N THR A 217 19.06 -6.11 -8.02
CA THR A 217 18.11 -6.77 -7.11
C THR A 217 18.38 -6.65 -5.59
N ASN A 218 19.43 -5.97 -5.14
CA ASN A 218 19.73 -5.74 -3.72
C ASN A 218 20.45 -4.41 -3.51
N TRP A 219 19.75 -3.43 -2.94
CA TRP A 219 20.31 -2.12 -2.61
C TRP A 219 19.76 -1.61 -1.28
#